data_AF-A0AB39BEK1-F1
#
_entry.id   AF-A0AB39BEK1-F1
#
_cell.length_a   1.000
_cell.length_b   1.000
_cell.length_c   1.000
_cell.angle_alpha   90.00
_cell.angle_beta   90.00
_cell.angle_gamma   90.00
#
_symmetry.space_group_name_H-M   'P 1'
#
loop_
_entity.id
_entity.type
_entity.pdbx_description
1 polymer ?
#
loop_
_entity_poly.entity_id
_entity_poly.type
_entity_poly.pdbx_seq_one_letter_code
_entity_poly.pdbx_strand_id
1 'polypeptide(L)'
;MRDDDFEVEVKWKEEVYYWEGSCGFLFDAGWGVEPPVLYVPPAEEWDACTPEWMHGRRDLILSRLDGVARHRLAEGPYPRSPRGLTRE
;
A
#
# COMPACT_ATOMS: atom_id res chain seq x y z
N MET A 1 12.31 -6.33 -20.11
CA MET A 1 11.53 -5.47 -19.19
C MET A 1 11.72 -6.09 -17.83
N ARG A 2 12.40 -5.41 -16.90
CA ARG A 2 12.45 -5.91 -15.52
C ARG A 2 11.07 -5.61 -14.94
N ASP A 3 10.24 -6.62 -14.89
CA ASP A 3 9.17 -6.68 -13.90
C ASP A 3 9.87 -6.51 -12.56
N ASP A 4 9.69 -5.34 -11.95
CA ASP A 4 9.98 -5.14 -10.53
C ASP A 4 9.07 -6.15 -9.82
N ASP A 5 9.65 -7.22 -9.29
CA ASP A 5 8.94 -8.35 -8.66
C ASP A 5 8.23 -7.80 -7.42
N PHE A 6 6.97 -7.40 -7.62
CA PHE A 6 6.14 -6.85 -6.56
C PHE A 6 5.26 -7.94 -5.97
N GLU A 7 5.24 -8.04 -4.65
CA GLU A 7 4.46 -9.02 -3.91
C GLU A 7 3.48 -8.31 -2.98
N VAL A 8 2.19 -8.66 -3.08
CA VAL A 8 1.16 -8.10 -2.20
C VAL A 8 0.70 -9.21 -1.24
N GLU A 9 1.08 -9.09 0.03
CA GLU A 9 0.68 -10.03 1.08
C GLU A 9 -0.45 -9.42 1.92
N VAL A 10 -1.65 -10.01 1.85
CA VAL A 10 -2.76 -9.64 2.72
C VAL A 10 -2.70 -10.50 3.99
N LYS A 11 -2.32 -9.89 5.10
CA LYS A 11 -2.25 -10.52 6.41
C LYS A 11 -3.56 -10.35 7.18
N TRP A 12 -3.71 -11.22 8.19
CA TRP A 12 -4.93 -11.32 8.99
C TRP A 12 -5.09 -10.09 9.92
N LYS A 13 -6.31 -9.52 9.94
CA LYS A 13 -6.69 -8.21 10.52
C LYS A 13 -6.08 -6.99 9.81
N GLU A 14 -6.57 -6.68 8.60
CA GLU A 14 -6.48 -5.29 8.07
C GLU A 14 -5.12 -4.85 7.53
N GLU A 15 -4.16 -5.77 7.38
CA GLU A 15 -2.80 -5.41 6.98
C GLU A 15 -2.51 -5.90 5.55
N VAL A 16 -2.28 -4.96 4.64
CA VAL A 16 -1.87 -5.25 3.25
C VAL A 16 -0.43 -4.81 3.08
N TYR A 17 0.47 -5.78 2.96
CA TYR A 17 1.89 -5.54 2.74
C TYR A 17 2.17 -5.50 1.25
N TYR A 18 2.80 -4.42 0.80
CA TYR A 18 3.32 -4.26 -0.54
C TYR A 18 4.84 -4.36 -0.52
N TRP A 19 5.40 -5.38 -1.16
CA TRP A 19 6.83 -5.61 -1.24
C TRP A 19 7.31 -5.38 -2.67
N GLU A 20 8.42 -4.67 -2.82
CA GLU A 20 9.25 -4.62 -4.03
C GLU A 20 10.66 -5.06 -3.64
N GLY A 21 11.01 -6.31 -3.98
CA GLY A 21 12.28 -6.92 -3.57
C GLY A 21 12.47 -6.97 -2.05
N SER A 22 13.38 -6.15 -1.52
CA SER A 22 13.67 -6.04 -0.08
C SER A 22 12.94 -4.90 0.62
N CYS A 23 12.25 -4.03 -0.15
CA CYS A 23 11.55 -2.87 0.36
C CYS A 23 10.06 -3.17 0.50
N GLY A 24 9.53 -3.06 1.72
CA GLY A 24 8.13 -3.28 2.04
C GLY A 24 7.43 -2.01 2.48
N PHE A 25 6.12 -1.97 2.25
CA PHE A 25 5.25 -0.92 2.75
C PHE A 25 3.95 -1.53 3.25
N LEU A 26 3.58 -1.20 4.49
CA LEU A 26 2.33 -1.64 5.08
C LEU A 26 1.22 -0.63 4.80
N PHE A 27 0.17 -1.11 4.12
CA PHE A 27 -1.12 -0.44 3.98
C PHE A 27 -2.12 -0.96 5.02
N ASP A 28 -2.94 -0.06 5.53
CA ASP A 28 -4.00 -0.34 6.51
C ASP A 28 -5.34 -0.41 5.76
N ALA A 29 -6.07 -1.51 5.94
CA ALA A 29 -7.35 -1.75 5.27
C ALA A 29 -8.47 -1.72 6.30
N GLY A 30 -9.44 -0.82 6.17
CA GLY A 30 -10.56 -0.74 7.10
C GLY A 30 -11.37 -2.03 7.20
N TRP A 31 -11.53 -2.54 8.40
CA TRP A 31 -12.46 -3.63 8.73
C TRP A 31 -13.90 -3.15 8.93
N GLY A 32 -14.84 -4.04 8.62
CA GLY A 32 -16.27 -3.82 8.83
C GLY A 32 -17.05 -3.24 7.65
N VAL A 33 -16.42 -3.12 6.48
CA VAL A 33 -17.08 -2.75 5.22
C VAL A 33 -16.85 -3.82 4.16
N GLU A 34 -17.88 -4.15 3.38
CA GLU A 34 -17.81 -5.08 2.25
C GLU A 34 -18.15 -4.30 0.96
N PRO A 35 -17.23 -4.18 -0.01
CA PRO A 35 -15.87 -4.71 -0.02
C PRO A 35 -14.94 -3.97 0.98
N PRO A 36 -13.90 -4.65 1.50
CA PRO A 36 -12.94 -4.04 2.41
C PRO A 36 -12.25 -2.85 1.74
N VAL A 37 -12.08 -1.76 2.48
CA VAL A 37 -11.55 -0.50 1.95
C VAL A 37 -10.07 -0.41 2.30
N LEU A 38 -9.20 -0.34 1.29
CA LEU A 38 -7.78 -0.12 1.50
C LEU A 38 -7.53 1.39 1.59
N TYR A 39 -7.07 1.86 2.74
CA TYR A 39 -6.70 3.26 2.89
C TYR A 39 -5.32 3.49 2.30
N VAL A 40 -5.20 4.55 1.52
CA VAL A 40 -3.93 4.99 0.94
C VAL A 40 -3.70 6.47 1.24
N PRO A 41 -2.44 6.88 1.47
CA PRO A 41 -2.14 8.29 1.69
C PRO A 41 -2.50 9.13 0.45
N PRO A 42 -3.01 10.36 0.64
CA PRO A 42 -3.29 11.28 -0.45
C PRO A 42 -2.00 11.67 -1.16
N ALA A 43 -2.09 12.13 -2.41
CA ALA A 43 -0.91 12.46 -3.22
C ALA A 43 0.02 13.48 -2.54
N GLU A 44 -0.57 14.45 -1.84
CA GLU A 44 0.12 15.51 -1.11
C GLU A 44 0.97 14.97 0.06
N GLU A 45 0.49 13.96 0.78
CA GLU A 45 1.20 13.35 1.92
C GLU A 45 1.95 12.07 1.53
N TRP A 46 1.85 11.62 0.28
CA TRP A 46 2.45 10.38 -0.18
C TRP A 46 3.96 10.40 0.04
N ASP A 47 4.65 11.44 -0.41
CA ASP A 47 6.09 11.57 -0.23
C ASP A 47 6.52 11.69 1.24
N ALA A 48 5.65 12.25 2.09
CA ALA A 48 5.92 12.36 3.53
C ALA A 48 5.68 11.05 4.29
N CYS A 49 4.74 10.23 3.81
CA CYS A 49 4.32 8.99 4.45
C CYS A 49 5.00 7.74 3.89
N THR A 50 5.54 7.81 2.67
CA THR A 50 6.16 6.69 1.96
C THR A 50 7.67 6.90 1.81
N PRO A 51 8.43 5.80 1.73
CA PRO A 51 9.86 5.87 1.45
C PRO A 51 10.16 6.36 0.02
N GLU A 52 11.35 6.94 -0.17
CA GLU A 52 11.78 7.61 -1.42
C GLU A 52 11.63 6.76 -2.69
N TRP A 53 11.68 5.43 -2.58
CA TRP A 53 11.52 4.53 -3.73
C TRP A 53 10.07 4.48 -4.27
N MET A 54 9.08 4.84 -3.46
CA MET A 54 7.67 4.96 -3.84
C MET A 54 7.32 6.36 -4.37
N HIS A 55 8.18 7.35 -4.18
CA HIS A 55 7.96 8.72 -4.63
C HIS A 55 7.86 8.76 -6.16
N GLY A 56 6.87 9.47 -6.69
CA GLY A 56 6.58 9.52 -8.13
C GLY A 56 6.04 8.22 -8.76
N ARG A 57 5.85 7.14 -7.98
CA ARG A 57 5.29 5.86 -8.44
C ARG A 57 3.94 5.51 -7.82
N ARG A 58 3.33 6.45 -7.10
CA ARG A 58 2.01 6.31 -6.47
C ARG A 58 0.97 5.68 -7.39
N ASP A 59 0.76 6.26 -8.57
CA ASP A 59 -0.25 5.79 -9.53
C ASP A 59 -0.04 4.33 -9.98
N LEU A 60 1.22 3.94 -10.15
CA LEU A 60 1.60 2.57 -10.50
C LEU A 60 1.26 1.60 -9.36
N ILE A 61 1.60 1.98 -8.12
CA ILE A 61 1.35 1.17 -6.93
C ILE A 61 -0.15 1.04 -6.68
N LEU A 62 -0.91 2.13 -6.83
CA LEU A 62 -2.38 2.11 -6.74
C LEU A 62 -2.99 1.21 -7.81
N SER A 63 -2.53 1.28 -9.06
CA SER A 63 -3.02 0.41 -10.14
C SER A 63 -2.71 -1.07 -9.87
N ARG A 64 -1.55 -1.38 -9.30
CA ARG A 64 -1.17 -2.74 -8.88
C ARG A 64 -2.04 -3.22 -7.72
N LEU A 65 -2.27 -2.37 -6.73
CA LEU A 65 -3.13 -2.68 -5.59
C LEU A 65 -4.58 -2.90 -6.02
N ASP A 66 -5.13 -2.08 -6.91
CA ASP A 66 -6.48 -2.26 -7.46
C ASP A 66 -6.62 -3.59 -8.21
N GLY A 67 -5.59 -3.97 -8.97
CA GLY A 67 -5.59 -5.22 -9.74
C GLY A 67 -5.44 -6.50 -8.91
N VAL A 68 -4.76 -6.42 -7.76
CA VAL A 68 -4.42 -7.60 -6.92
C VAL A 68 -5.32 -7.69 -5.68
N ALA A 69 -5.51 -6.56 -5.00
CA ALA A 69 -6.36 -6.48 -3.83
C ALA A 69 -7.80 -6.33 -4.30
N ARG A 70 -8.68 -7.28 -3.98
CA ARG A 70 -10.15 -7.15 -4.15
C ARG A 70 -10.78 -6.08 -3.24
N HIS A 71 -10.01 -5.06 -2.89
CA HIS A 71 -10.33 -4.01 -1.95
C HIS A 71 -10.66 -2.73 -2.71
N ARG A 72 -11.54 -1.91 -2.15
CA ARG A 72 -11.79 -0.58 -2.70
C ARG A 72 -10.71 0.36 -2.19
N LEU A 73 -9.94 0.97 -3.10
CA LEU A 73 -9.01 2.03 -2.73
C LEU A 73 -9.78 3.27 -2.27
N ALA A 74 -9.42 3.80 -1.09
CA ALA A 74 -9.93 5.07 -0.61
C ALA A 74 -8.79 5.94 -0.07
N GLU A 75 -8.76 7.19 -0.54
CA GLU A 75 -7.90 8.22 0.03
C GLU A 75 -8.55 8.73 1.32
N GLY A 76 -7.82 8.72 2.43
CA GLY A 76 -8.37 9.13 3.71
C GLY A 76 -7.31 9.49 4.75
N PRO A 77 -7.68 10.27 5.78
CA PRO A 77 -6.79 10.60 6.88
C PRO A 77 -6.40 9.30 7.58
N TYR A 78 -5.11 8.98 7.51
CA TYR A 78 -4.57 7.70 7.92
C TYR A 78 -4.55 7.61 9.47
N PRO A 79 -5.36 6.74 10.11
CA PRO A 79 -5.50 6.75 11.57
C PRO A 79 -4.35 6.04 12.30
N ARG A 80 -3.45 5.34 11.59
CA ARG A 80 -2.20 4.81 12.15
C ARG A 80 -1.08 4.83 11.13
N SER A 81 0.00 5.54 11.47
CA SER A 81 1.15 5.80 10.62
C SER A 81 1.53 4.64 9.70
N PRO A 82 1.64 4.86 8.38
CA PRO A 82 2.23 3.88 7.49
C PRO A 82 3.64 3.56 7.96
N ARG A 83 4.00 2.27 7.97
CA ARG A 83 5.32 1.82 8.37
C ARG A 83 6.04 1.29 7.14
N GLY A 84 7.10 2.00 6.73
CA GLY A 84 8.10 1.42 5.85
C GLY A 84 8.71 0.20 6.53
N LEU A 85 8.75 -0.92 5.81
CA LEU A 85 9.31 -2.18 6.26
C LEU A 85 10.49 -2.53 5.36
N THR A 86 11.50 -3.19 5.92
CA THR A 86 12.62 -3.74 5.15
C THR A 86 12.72 -5.22 5.46
N ARG A 87 12.73 -6.08 4.44
CA ARG A 87 12.95 -7.52 4.61
C ARG A 87 14.46 -7.76 4.70
N GLU A 88 14.90 -8.35 5.80
CA GLU A 88 16.29 -8.78 6.03
C GLU A 88 16.69 -9.97 5.15
#